data_AF-A0A417XUS7-F1
#
_entry.id   AF-A0A417XUS7-F1
#
_cell.length_a   1.000
_cell.length_b   1.000
_cell.length_c   1.000
_cell.angle_alpha   90.00
_cell.angle_beta   90.00
_cell.angle_gamma   90.00
#
_symmetry.space_group_name_H-M   'P 1'
#
loop_
_entity.id
_entity.type
_entity.pdbx_description
1 polymer ?
#
loop_
_entity_poly.entity_id
_entity_poly.type
_entity_poly.pdbx_seq_one_letter_code
_entity_poly.pdbx_strand_id
1 'polypeptide(L)' 'MSVSVKTLRRRIADGTIPAYRCGRRVIRIRVEDLERAFLPIPSAQR' A
#
# COMPACT_ATOMS: atom_id res chain seq x y z
N MET A 1 2.12 -0.53 10.88
CA MET A 1 2.21 0.57 9.89
C MET A 1 0.79 1.03 9.58
N SER A 2 0.39 2.23 10.00
CA SER A 2 -0.99 2.71 9.82
C SER A 2 -1.07 3.52 8.53
N VAL A 3 -1.80 3.02 7.53
CA VAL A 3 -1.97 3.67 6.23
C VAL A 3 -3.46 3.82 5.94
N SER A 4 -3.87 4.97 5.37
CA SER A 4 -5.28 5.17 5.03
C SER A 4 -5.74 4.22 3.91
N VAL A 5 -6.99 3.77 3.98
CA VAL A 5 -7.63 2.96 2.92
C VAL A 5 -7.64 3.71 1.59
N LYS A 6 -7.79 5.04 1.60
CA LYS A 6 -7.77 5.88 0.40
C LYS A 6 -6.40 5.82 -0.29
N THR A 7 -5.32 5.89 0.48
CA THR A 7 -3.95 5.78 -0.06
C THR A 7 -3.72 4.40 -0.67
N LEU A 8 -4.13 3.34 0.01
CA LEU A 8 -4.04 1.97 -0.49
C LEU A 8 -4.80 1.80 -1.82
N ARG A 9 -6.06 2.24 -1.88
CA ARG A 9 -6.87 2.13 -3.12
C ARG A 9 -6.26 2.91 -4.28
N ARG A 10 -5.72 4.11 -4.03
CA ARG A 10 -5.03 4.90 -5.06
C ARG A 10 -3.81 4.15 -5.59
N ARG A 11 -2.97 3.62 -4.70
CA ARG A 11 -1.77 2.84 -5.04
C ARG A 11 -2.08 1.52 -5.76
N ILE A 12 -3.26 0.96 -5.53
CA ILE A 12 -3.72 -0.22 -6.27
C ILE A 12 -4.19 0.20 -7.67
N ALA A 13 -4.94 1.31 -7.76
CA ALA A 13 -5.46 1.81 -9.03
C ALA A 13 -4.35 2.33 -9.97
N ASP A 14 -3.29 2.92 -9.42
CA ASP A 14 -2.12 3.37 -10.18
C ASP A 14 -1.11 2.24 -10.49
N GLY A 15 -1.34 1.03 -9.97
CA GLY A 15 -0.52 -0.16 -10.22
C GLY A 15 0.76 -0.25 -9.37
N THR A 16 0.99 0.70 -8.44
CA THR A 16 2.18 0.70 -7.58
C THR A 16 2.17 -0.41 -6.53
N ILE A 17 0.99 -0.78 -6.03
CA ILE A 17 0.82 -1.87 -5.06
C ILE A 17 -0.02 -2.98 -5.68
N PRO A 18 0.53 -4.19 -5.87
CA PRO A 18 -0.24 -5.34 -6.30
C PRO A 18 -1.25 -5.72 -5.22
N ALA A 19 -2.48 -6.01 -5.63
CA ALA A 19 -3.54 -6.43 -4.74
C ALA A 19 -4.33 -7.59 -5.33
N TYR A 20 -4.84 -8.41 -4.44
CA TYR A 20 -5.55 -9.65 -4.76
C TYR A 20 -7.01 -9.53 -4.33
N ARG A 21 -7.93 -10.08 -5.12
CA ARG A 21 -9.33 -10.20 -4.73
C ARG A 21 -9.54 -11.50 -3.96
N CYS A 22 -10.20 -11.41 -2.81
CA CYS A 22 -10.64 -12.56 -2.04
C CYS A 22 -12.18 -12.52 -2.00
N GLY A 23 -12.83 -13.17 -2.97
CA GLY A 23 -14.27 -13.11 -3.12
C GLY A 23 -14.79 -11.76 -3.64
N ARG A 24 -16.08 -11.47 -3.39
CA ARG A 24 -16.81 -10.40 -4.10
C ARG A 24 -16.41 -8.97 -3.70
N ARG A 25 -15.96 -8.74 -2.46
CA ARG A 25 -15.70 -7.38 -1.94
C ARG A 25 -14.42 -7.23 -1.10
N VAL A 26 -13.68 -8.30 -0.85
CA VAL A 26 -12.46 -8.23 -0.02
C VAL A 26 -11.24 -8.08 -0.91
N ILE A 27 -10.39 -7.12 -0.55
CA ILE A 27 -9.07 -6.93 -1.15
C ILE A 27 -8.03 -7.38 -0.14
N ARG A 28 -7.05 -8.15 -0.60
CA ARG A 28 -5.88 -8.59 0.16
C ARG A 28 -4.62 -8.03 -0.48
N ILE A 29 -3.65 -7.71 0.35
CA ILE A 29 -2.35 -7.16 -0.04
C ILE A 29 -1.33 -7.96 0.76
N ARG A 30 -0.22 -8.36 0.12
CA ARG A 30 0.89 -8.96 0.86
C ARG A 30 1.62 -7.86 1.62
N VAL A 31 2.05 -8.16 2.85
CA VAL A 31 2.73 -7.17 3.68
C VAL A 31 4.06 -6.73 3.04
N GLU A 32 4.77 -7.65 2.39
CA GLU A 32 6.01 -7.39 1.65
C GLU A 32 5.86 -6.32 0.55
N ASP A 33 4.75 -6.35 -0.19
CA ASP A 33 4.48 -5.38 -1.25
C ASP A 33 4.15 -3.99 -0.68
N LEU A 34 3.53 -3.96 0.50
CA LEU A 34 3.25 -2.72 1.21
C LEU A 34 4.54 -2.04 1.68
N GLU A 35 5.44 -2.82 2.28
CA GLU A 35 6.72 -2.33 2.79
C GLU A 35 7.63 -1.84 1.65
N ARG A 36 7.69 -2.56 0.53
CA ARG A 36 8.47 -2.16 -0.65
C ARG A 36 7.95 -0.89 -1.33
N ALA A 37 6.65 -0.63 -1.25
CA ALA A 37 6.04 0.51 -1.94
C ALA A 37 6.27 1.86 -1.22
N PHE A 38 6.66 1.84 0.07
CA PHE A 38 6.89 3.06 0.84
C PHE A 38 8.38 3.29 1.06
N LEU A 39 8.87 4.38 0.50
CA LEU A 39 10.18 4.88 0.83
C LEU A 39 10.11 5.69 2.13
N PRO A 40 11.15 5.63 2.98
CA PRO A 40 11.24 6.51 4.13
C PRO A 40 11.23 7.96 3.64
N ILE A 41 10.43 8.79 4.29
CA ILE A 41 10.52 10.23 4.07
C ILE A 41 11.84 10.66 4.71
N PRO A 42 12.77 11.31 3.97
CA PRO A 42 13.97 11.85 4.57
C PRO A 42 13.54 12.95 5.54
N SER A 43 13.44 12.61 6.83
CA SER A 43 13.36 13.60 7.88
C SER A 43 14.69 14.35 7.87
N ALA A 44 14.65 15.68 7.84
CA ALA A 44 15.84 16.47 8.14
C ALA A 44 16.36 16.00 9.51
N GLN A 45 17.42 15.19 9.51
CA GLN A 45 18.19 14.92 10.71
C GLN A 45 18.75 16.27 11.15
N ARG A 46 18.41 16.64 12.37
CA ARG A 46 18.94 17.81 13.05
C ARG A 46 20.24 17.45 13.74
#